data_AF-A0A9P0FXD3-F1
#
_entry.id   AF-A0A9P0FXD3-F1
#
_cell.length_a   1.000
_cell.length_b   1.000
_cell.length_c   1.000
_cell.angle_alpha   90.00
_cell.angle_beta   90.00
_cell.angle_gamma   90.00
#
_symmetry.space_group_name_H-M   'P 1'
#
loop_
_entity.id
_entity.type
_entity.pdbx_description
1 polymer ?
#
loop_
_entity_poly.entity_id
_entity_poly.type
_entity_poly.pdbx_seq_one_letter_code
_entity_poly.pdbx_strand_id
1 'polypeptide(L)'
;MKQLLLLAFVAVAHAQFQNGRILEPPVPSLCVQRTIHERYADNKGYFFSWRDPALRGVEEDWLSARNYCRQRCMDLVSLETSDENEWVKARIVSDKQKYIWTSGRLCDFKGCNRPDLLPNEINGWFWTAELQKLAPTTNRQQNDWSEGGGIGKPQPDNRVSYAFISFRRSCY
;
A
#
# COMPACT_ATOMS: atom_id res chain seq x y z
N MET A 1 16.97 -26.14 47.77
CA MET A 1 17.20 -25.42 46.49
C MET A 1 15.89 -25.39 45.72
N LYS A 2 15.17 -24.26 45.70
CA LYS A 2 13.91 -24.09 44.96
C LYS A 2 14.26 -23.49 43.59
N GLN A 3 14.16 -24.28 42.53
CA GLN A 3 14.28 -23.78 41.15
C GLN A 3 12.97 -23.08 40.76
N LEU A 4 13.01 -21.76 40.58
CA LEU A 4 11.94 -21.02 39.91
C LEU A 4 12.09 -21.22 38.40
N LEU A 5 11.15 -21.94 37.80
CA LEU A 5 10.96 -21.99 36.35
C LEU A 5 10.26 -20.69 35.91
N LEU A 6 11.02 -19.79 35.28
CA LEU A 6 10.49 -18.61 34.58
C LEU A 6 9.90 -19.06 33.24
N LEU A 7 8.57 -19.18 33.17
CA LEU A 7 7.85 -19.33 31.91
C LEU A 7 7.80 -17.97 31.20
N ALA A 8 8.60 -17.83 30.14
CA ALA A 8 8.53 -16.70 29.24
C ALA A 8 7.26 -16.81 28.38
N PHE A 9 6.25 -16.00 28.69
CA PHE A 9 5.09 -15.81 27.81
C PHE A 9 5.52 -14.97 26.60
N VAL A 10 5.73 -15.63 25.46
CA VAL A 10 5.86 -14.95 24.17
C VAL A 10 4.46 -14.49 23.75
N ALA A 11 4.17 -13.20 23.95
CA ALA A 11 2.94 -12.59 23.47
C ALA A 11 3.02 -12.44 21.95
N VAL A 12 2.34 -13.32 21.21
CA VAL A 12 2.16 -13.17 19.76
C VAL A 12 1.18 -12.02 19.53
N ALA A 13 1.70 -10.86 19.13
CA ALA A 13 0.88 -9.72 18.75
C ALA A 13 0.19 -10.02 17.41
N HIS A 14 -1.07 -10.42 17.46
CA HIS A 14 -1.91 -10.67 16.29
C HIS A 14 -2.40 -9.35 15.72
N ALA A 15 -1.64 -8.76 14.78
CA ALA A 15 -2.18 -7.80 13.84
C ALA A 15 -2.87 -8.58 12.70
N GLN A 16 -4.05 -9.16 12.99
CA GLN A 16 -4.78 -9.97 12.00
C GLN A 16 -5.72 -9.09 11.18
N PHE A 17 -5.66 -9.25 9.85
CA PHE A 17 -6.67 -8.72 8.94
C PHE A 17 -8.00 -9.46 9.14
N GLN A 18 -9.13 -8.85 8.74
CA GLN A 18 -10.53 -9.25 9.05
C GLN A 18 -10.94 -10.70 8.71
N ASN A 19 -10.05 -11.55 8.17
CA ASN A 19 -10.33 -12.94 7.82
C ASN A 19 -9.16 -13.89 8.16
N GLY A 20 -8.30 -13.55 9.15
CA GLY A 20 -7.12 -14.36 9.50
C GLY A 20 -5.99 -14.34 8.46
N ARG A 21 -6.16 -13.59 7.37
CA ARG A 21 -5.13 -13.32 6.37
C ARG A 21 -3.99 -12.53 6.98
N ILE A 22 -2.77 -12.80 6.52
CA ILE A 22 -1.54 -12.16 7.01
C ILE A 22 -0.79 -11.48 5.87
N LEU A 23 0.20 -10.68 6.25
CA LEU A 23 1.15 -10.09 5.33
C LEU A 23 2.22 -11.13 4.98
N GLU A 24 2.30 -11.53 3.71
CA GLU A 24 3.17 -12.61 3.26
C GLU A 24 4.65 -12.17 3.20
N PRO A 25 5.60 -13.07 3.53
CA PRO A 25 7.02 -12.80 3.37
C PRO A 25 7.46 -12.92 1.90
N PRO A 26 8.64 -12.38 1.54
CA PRO A 26 9.24 -12.61 0.22
C PRO A 26 9.51 -14.09 -0.05
N VAL A 27 9.29 -14.51 -1.31
CA VAL A 27 9.54 -15.87 -1.79
C VAL A 27 10.75 -15.82 -2.73
N PRO A 28 11.91 -16.41 -2.35
CA PRO A 28 13.16 -16.22 -3.10
C PRO A 28 13.07 -16.55 -4.60
N SER A 29 12.37 -17.62 -4.98
CA SER A 29 12.18 -18.00 -6.38
C SER A 29 11.40 -16.96 -7.17
N LEU A 30 10.34 -16.40 -6.58
CA LEU A 30 9.53 -15.35 -7.20
C LEU A 30 10.27 -14.02 -7.28
N CYS A 31 11.14 -13.73 -6.32
CA CYS A 31 12.00 -12.55 -6.37
C CYS A 31 12.94 -12.58 -7.58
N VAL A 32 13.56 -13.73 -7.88
CA VAL A 32 14.45 -13.87 -9.04
C VAL A 32 13.67 -13.77 -10.36
N GLN A 33 12.44 -14.28 -10.38
CA GLN A 33 11.58 -14.32 -11.58
C GLN A 33 10.71 -13.07 -11.74
N ARG A 34 10.86 -12.06 -10.87
CA ARG A 34 9.99 -10.88 -10.90
C ARG A 34 10.12 -10.13 -12.22
N THR A 35 8.98 -9.70 -12.73
CA THR A 35 8.94 -8.87 -13.93
C THR A 35 9.06 -7.40 -13.54
N ILE A 36 9.94 -6.68 -14.22
CA ILE A 36 10.03 -5.23 -14.16
C ILE A 36 9.64 -4.73 -15.55
N HIS A 37 8.53 -4.01 -15.64
CA HIS A 37 8.07 -3.46 -16.92
C HIS A 37 8.81 -2.18 -17.28
N GLU A 38 9.11 -1.36 -16.29
CA GLU A 38 9.72 -0.06 -16.51
C GLU A 38 10.60 0.33 -15.32
N ARG A 39 11.58 1.20 -15.54
CA ARG A 39 12.38 1.78 -14.45
C ARG A 39 12.19 3.29 -14.42
N TYR A 40 12.09 3.84 -13.22
CA TYR A 40 12.04 5.29 -13.01
C TYR A 40 13.46 5.88 -12.95
N ALA A 41 13.56 7.21 -12.89
CA ALA A 41 14.80 7.97 -12.99
C ALA A 41 15.86 7.60 -11.93
N ASP A 42 15.43 7.12 -10.76
CA ASP A 42 16.28 6.64 -9.66
C ASP A 42 16.59 5.13 -9.73
N ASN A 43 16.32 4.50 -10.88
CA ASN A 43 16.48 3.07 -11.14
C ASN A 43 15.52 2.14 -10.36
N LYS A 44 14.51 2.69 -9.65
CA LYS A 44 13.40 1.90 -9.09
C LYS A 44 12.66 1.16 -10.21
N GLY A 45 12.34 -0.12 -9.99
CA GLY A 45 11.75 -0.98 -11.01
C GLY A 45 10.26 -1.19 -10.78
N TYR A 46 9.43 -0.79 -11.74
CA TYR A 46 7.97 -0.84 -11.61
C TYR A 46 7.39 -2.05 -12.31
N PHE A 47 6.51 -2.74 -11.59
CA PHE A 47 5.62 -3.75 -12.12
C PHE A 47 4.21 -3.18 -12.24
N PHE A 48 3.58 -3.40 -13.38
CA PHE A 48 2.25 -2.91 -13.72
C PHE A 48 1.36 -4.11 -14.05
N SER A 49 0.50 -4.50 -13.12
CA SER A 49 -0.34 -5.71 -13.27
C SER A 49 -1.19 -5.74 -14.55
N TRP A 50 -1.57 -4.58 -15.09
CA TRP A 50 -2.35 -4.52 -16.34
C TRP A 50 -1.53 -4.78 -17.61
N ARG A 51 -0.21 -4.62 -17.54
CA ARG A 51 0.71 -4.94 -18.64
C ARG A 51 1.07 -6.42 -18.65
N ASP A 52 1.04 -7.08 -17.49
CA ASP A 52 1.28 -8.51 -17.35
C ASP A 52 0.12 -9.33 -17.99
N PRO A 53 0.41 -10.26 -18.92
CA PRO A 53 -0.63 -11.05 -19.59
C PRO A 53 -1.47 -11.92 -18.65
N ALA A 54 -0.89 -12.42 -17.55
CA ALA A 54 -1.56 -13.29 -16.59
C ALA A 54 -2.44 -12.51 -15.61
N LEU A 55 -2.17 -11.22 -15.40
CA LEU A 55 -2.90 -10.39 -14.43
C LEU A 55 -3.80 -9.33 -15.07
N ARG A 56 -3.78 -9.21 -16.41
CA ARG A 56 -4.59 -8.22 -17.12
C ARG A 56 -6.08 -8.42 -16.83
N GLY A 57 -6.68 -7.45 -16.15
CA GLY A 57 -8.11 -7.48 -15.81
C GLY A 57 -8.43 -8.19 -14.50
N VAL A 58 -7.43 -8.71 -13.78
CA VAL A 58 -7.61 -9.28 -12.44
C VAL A 58 -7.72 -8.14 -11.43
N GLU A 59 -8.81 -8.14 -10.68
CA GLU A 59 -9.07 -7.20 -9.59
C GLU A 59 -8.94 -7.93 -8.25
N GLU A 60 -8.27 -7.29 -7.29
CA GLU A 60 -8.05 -7.87 -5.96
C GLU A 60 -8.20 -6.84 -4.85
N ASP A 61 -8.35 -7.31 -3.62
CA ASP A 61 -8.27 -6.46 -2.44
C ASP A 61 -6.82 -5.99 -2.17
N TRP A 62 -6.71 -4.94 -1.35
CA TRP A 62 -5.43 -4.30 -1.04
C TRP A 62 -4.39 -5.26 -0.42
N LEU A 63 -4.80 -6.18 0.47
CA LEU A 63 -3.87 -7.10 1.10
C LEU A 63 -3.36 -8.15 0.10
N SER A 64 -4.21 -8.65 -0.80
CA SER A 64 -3.79 -9.58 -1.87
C SER A 64 -2.82 -8.89 -2.84
N ALA A 65 -3.14 -7.65 -3.20
CA ALA A 65 -2.27 -6.80 -4.02
C ALA A 65 -0.89 -6.62 -3.40
N ARG A 66 -0.85 -6.30 -2.10
CA ARG A 66 0.39 -6.13 -1.36
C ARG A 66 1.19 -7.42 -1.21
N ASN A 67 0.53 -8.52 -0.87
CA ASN A 67 1.17 -9.83 -0.74
C ASN A 67 1.81 -10.28 -2.06
N TYR A 68 1.15 -10.04 -3.20
CA TYR A 68 1.71 -10.34 -4.52
C TYR A 68 3.05 -9.62 -4.76
N CYS A 69 3.13 -8.33 -4.43
CA CYS A 69 4.35 -7.54 -4.56
C CYS A 69 5.43 -8.05 -3.60
N ARG A 70 5.07 -8.24 -2.32
CA ARG A 70 6.01 -8.68 -1.26
C ARG A 70 6.64 -10.02 -1.54
N GLN A 71 5.85 -10.99 -2.00
CA GLN A 71 6.35 -12.30 -2.42
C GLN A 71 7.41 -12.21 -3.52
N ARG A 72 7.44 -11.12 -4.30
CA ARG A 72 8.40 -10.85 -5.38
C ARG A 72 9.51 -9.88 -4.98
N CYS A 73 9.73 -9.66 -3.69
CA CYS A 73 10.72 -8.69 -3.18
C CYS A 73 10.47 -7.26 -3.70
N MET A 74 9.19 -6.89 -3.83
CA MET A 74 8.69 -5.56 -4.15
C MET A 74 7.66 -5.16 -3.08
N ASP A 75 7.14 -3.94 -3.10
CA ASP A 75 5.93 -3.58 -2.34
C ASP A 75 4.98 -2.77 -3.23
N LEU A 76 3.75 -2.50 -2.78
CA LEU A 76 2.85 -1.60 -3.50
C LEU A 76 3.47 -0.22 -3.64
N VAL A 77 3.18 0.50 -4.73
CA VAL A 77 3.75 1.82 -5.01
C VAL A 77 3.51 2.85 -3.92
N SER A 78 4.58 3.56 -3.51
CA SER A 78 4.53 4.77 -2.69
C SER A 78 4.85 5.94 -3.61
N LEU A 79 4.00 6.96 -3.62
CA LEU A 79 4.18 8.11 -4.49
C LEU A 79 4.83 9.21 -3.66
N GLU A 80 6.15 9.14 -3.53
CA GLU A 80 6.92 9.96 -2.58
C GLU A 80 7.18 11.37 -3.11
N THR A 81 7.29 11.50 -4.44
CA THR A 81 7.58 12.77 -5.11
C THR A 81 6.51 13.11 -6.15
N SER A 82 6.31 14.41 -6.40
CA SER A 82 5.38 14.87 -7.44
C SER A 82 5.77 14.35 -8.82
N ASP A 83 7.07 14.28 -9.12
CA ASP A 83 7.56 13.83 -10.43
C ASP A 83 7.31 12.34 -10.65
N GLU A 84 7.59 11.50 -9.64
CA GLU A 84 7.28 10.07 -9.68
C GLU A 84 5.78 9.84 -9.82
N ASN A 85 4.99 10.64 -9.11
CA ASN A 85 3.55 10.58 -9.15
C ASN A 85 2.98 10.89 -10.55
N GLU A 86 3.38 12.01 -11.15
CA GLU A 86 2.98 12.36 -12.51
C GLU A 86 3.47 11.31 -13.53
N TRP A 87 4.65 10.75 -13.31
CA TRP A 87 5.16 9.66 -14.11
C TRP A 87 4.27 8.42 -14.04
N VAL A 88 3.80 8.00 -12.85
CA VAL A 88 2.87 6.88 -12.68
C VAL A 88 1.50 7.22 -13.31
N LYS A 89 0.95 8.41 -13.06
CA LYS A 89 -0.33 8.87 -13.63
C LYS A 89 -0.33 8.83 -15.15
N ALA A 90 0.76 9.25 -15.79
CA ALA A 90 0.88 9.20 -17.24
C ALA A 90 0.72 7.77 -17.78
N ARG A 91 1.22 6.74 -17.08
CA ARG A 91 1.03 5.33 -17.47
C ARG A 91 -0.41 4.87 -17.25
N ILE A 92 -1.02 5.27 -16.13
CA ILE A 92 -2.44 4.96 -15.84
C ILE A 92 -3.33 5.51 -16.96
N VAL A 93 -3.14 6.77 -17.36
CA VAL A 93 -3.92 7.43 -18.41
C VAL A 93 -3.66 6.80 -19.78
N SER A 94 -2.37 6.65 -20.14
CA SER A 94 -1.97 6.07 -21.44
C SER A 94 -2.54 4.66 -21.64
N ASP A 95 -2.47 3.83 -20.60
CA ASP A 95 -2.94 2.46 -20.64
C ASP A 95 -4.45 2.32 -20.34
N LYS A 96 -5.18 3.44 -20.15
CA LYS A 96 -6.62 3.49 -19.87
C LYS A 96 -7.03 2.72 -18.61
N GLN A 97 -6.20 2.80 -17.57
CA GLN A 97 -6.46 2.18 -16.28
C GLN A 97 -7.33 3.10 -15.44
N LYS A 98 -8.40 2.56 -14.85
CA LYS A 98 -9.33 3.35 -14.04
C LYS A 98 -8.77 3.68 -12.65
N TYR A 99 -7.96 2.77 -12.11
CA TYR A 99 -7.54 2.80 -10.72
C TYR A 99 -6.36 1.84 -10.47
N ILE A 100 -5.55 2.15 -9.45
CA ILE A 100 -4.45 1.29 -8.96
C ILE A 100 -4.35 1.29 -7.43
N TRP A 101 -3.98 0.16 -6.84
CA TRP A 101 -3.53 0.12 -5.46
C TRP A 101 -2.16 0.75 -5.29
N THR A 102 -2.06 1.62 -4.28
CA THR A 102 -0.81 2.13 -3.73
C THR A 102 -0.60 1.58 -2.31
N SER A 103 0.58 1.78 -1.71
CA SER A 103 0.90 1.32 -0.36
C SER A 103 0.25 2.16 0.74
N GLY A 104 -0.53 3.18 0.39
CA GLY A 104 -1.14 4.10 1.35
C GLY A 104 -2.16 3.39 2.24
N ARG A 105 -2.00 3.52 3.56
CA ARG A 105 -2.90 2.92 4.54
C ARG A 105 -3.20 3.86 5.68
N LEU A 106 -4.43 3.84 6.17
CA LEU A 106 -4.80 4.48 7.42
C LEU A 106 -4.26 3.68 8.62
N CYS A 107 -3.66 4.37 9.58
CA CYS A 107 -3.34 3.81 10.89
C CYS A 107 -4.63 3.65 11.72
N ASP A 108 -5.32 2.53 11.50
CA ASP A 108 -6.62 2.19 12.13
C ASP A 108 -6.53 1.00 13.10
N PHE A 109 -5.32 0.57 13.42
CA PHE A 109 -5.05 -0.62 14.24
C PHE A 109 -4.48 -0.27 15.62
N LYS A 110 -4.40 -1.28 16.49
CA LYS A 110 -3.87 -1.13 17.85
C LYS A 110 -2.44 -0.54 17.80
N GLY A 111 -2.23 0.56 18.51
CA GLY A 111 -0.96 1.31 18.53
C GLY A 111 -1.00 2.63 17.74
N CYS A 112 -2.07 2.89 16.99
CA CYS A 112 -2.24 4.12 16.23
C CYS A 112 -2.83 5.30 17.03
N ASN A 113 -3.14 5.13 18.33
CA ASN A 113 -3.64 6.20 19.20
C ASN A 113 -2.50 7.10 19.69
N ARG A 114 -1.72 7.66 18.76
CA ARG A 114 -0.63 8.59 19.08
C ARG A 114 -1.10 10.03 18.87
N PRO A 115 -0.67 11.00 19.70
CA PRO A 115 -1.09 12.40 19.55
C PRO A 115 -0.78 13.01 18.18
N ASP A 116 0.28 12.56 17.52
CA ASP A 116 0.67 13.05 16.19
C ASP A 116 -0.23 12.55 15.05
N LEU A 117 -0.97 11.46 15.28
CA LEU A 117 -1.84 10.84 14.27
C LEU A 117 -3.29 11.27 14.41
N LEU A 118 -3.67 11.96 15.48
CA LEU A 118 -5.05 12.40 15.71
C LEU A 118 -5.38 13.72 14.97
N PRO A 119 -6.57 13.86 14.36
CA PRO A 119 -7.55 12.80 14.07
C PRO A 119 -7.00 11.81 13.04
N ASN A 120 -7.18 10.50 13.27
CA ASN A 120 -6.56 9.47 12.43
C ASN A 120 -6.99 9.60 10.97
N GLU A 121 -8.25 9.91 10.69
CA GLU A 121 -8.71 10.06 9.31
C GLU A 121 -7.98 11.16 8.53
N ILE A 122 -7.36 12.11 9.25
CA ILE A 122 -6.62 13.24 8.69
C ILE A 122 -5.11 13.02 8.72
N ASN A 123 -4.56 12.66 9.87
CA ASN A 123 -3.12 12.63 10.13
C ASN A 123 -2.54 11.20 10.18
N GLY A 124 -3.40 10.17 10.11
CA GLY A 124 -3.04 8.78 10.29
C GLY A 124 -2.59 8.04 9.04
N TRP A 125 -2.50 8.70 7.89
CA TRP A 125 -2.10 8.06 6.63
C TRP A 125 -0.58 7.93 6.51
N PHE A 126 -0.13 6.78 6.04
CA PHE A 126 1.28 6.50 5.79
C PHE A 126 1.48 5.53 4.63
N TRP A 127 2.65 5.60 3.98
CA TRP A 127 3.11 4.66 2.97
C TRP A 127 3.62 3.41 3.68
N THR A 128 2.95 2.28 3.49
CA THR A 128 3.30 1.06 4.22
C THR A 128 4.58 0.39 3.72
N ALA A 129 5.04 0.72 2.51
CA ALA A 129 6.29 0.23 1.95
C ALA A 129 7.51 0.94 2.57
N GLU A 130 7.46 2.27 2.65
CA GLU A 130 8.57 3.10 3.18
C GLU A 130 8.44 3.45 4.66
N LEU A 131 7.29 3.15 5.27
CA LEU A 131 6.94 3.57 6.64
C LEU A 131 6.95 5.10 6.83
N GLN A 132 6.72 5.84 5.75
CA GLN A 132 6.69 7.30 5.76
C GLN A 132 5.27 7.84 5.96
N LYS A 133 5.12 8.80 6.87
CA LYS A 133 3.85 9.50 7.11
C LYS A 133 3.48 10.39 5.92
N LEU A 134 2.21 10.36 5.50
CA LEU A 134 1.69 11.27 4.49
C LEU A 134 1.33 12.62 5.12
N ALA A 135 1.35 13.66 4.29
CA ALA A 135 0.76 14.93 4.66
C ALA A 135 -0.74 14.77 5.01
N PRO A 136 -1.29 15.65 5.87
CA PRO A 136 -2.69 15.60 6.26
C PRO A 136 -3.63 15.51 5.05
N THR A 137 -4.73 14.77 5.18
CA THR A 137 -5.75 14.65 4.12
C THR A 137 -6.49 15.94 3.82
N THR A 138 -6.17 17.04 4.50
CA THR A 138 -6.65 18.40 4.19
C THR A 138 -5.67 19.19 3.31
N ASN A 139 -4.42 18.76 3.22
CA ASN A 139 -3.45 19.36 2.31
C ASN A 139 -3.69 18.79 0.91
N ARG A 140 -3.76 19.66 -0.10
CA ARG A 140 -3.97 19.32 -1.53
C ARG A 140 -2.79 19.68 -2.42
N GLN A 141 -1.73 20.26 -1.85
CA GLN A 141 -0.61 20.81 -2.62
C GLN A 141 0.42 19.75 -3.00
N GLN A 142 0.54 18.69 -2.20
CA GLN A 142 1.63 17.70 -2.32
C GLN A 142 1.12 16.26 -2.42
N ASN A 143 -0.18 16.04 -2.57
CA ASN A 143 -0.77 14.71 -2.68
C ASN A 143 -1.95 14.73 -3.65
N ASP A 144 -2.41 13.53 -3.99
CA ASP A 144 -3.47 13.34 -4.97
C ASP A 144 -4.86 13.24 -4.34
N TRP A 145 -5.03 13.69 -3.09
CA TRP A 145 -6.36 13.70 -2.49
C TRP A 145 -7.29 14.57 -3.35
N SER A 146 -8.23 13.93 -4.04
CA SER A 146 -9.16 14.64 -4.91
C SER A 146 -10.27 15.31 -4.10
N GLU A 147 -10.77 16.43 -4.60
CA GLU A 147 -11.93 17.15 -4.03
C GLU A 147 -13.23 16.33 -4.10
N GLY A 148 -13.25 15.27 -4.90
CA GLY A 148 -14.34 14.32 -5.00
C GLY A 148 -13.84 12.96 -5.47
N GLY A 149 -14.15 11.92 -4.69
CA GLY A 149 -13.93 10.53 -5.06
C GLY A 149 -15.18 9.90 -5.68
N GLY A 150 -15.14 8.57 -5.83
CA GLY A 150 -16.18 7.80 -6.47
C GLY A 150 -17.58 7.86 -5.82
N ILE A 151 -17.69 8.30 -4.57
CA ILE A 151 -18.98 8.53 -3.89
C ILE A 151 -19.37 10.02 -3.79
N GLY A 152 -18.66 10.92 -4.49
CA GLY A 152 -18.94 12.35 -4.48
C GLY A 152 -18.52 13.07 -3.19
N LYS A 153 -17.69 12.45 -2.34
CA LYS A 153 -17.07 13.06 -1.16
C LYS A 153 -15.57 13.29 -1.40
N PRO A 154 -14.94 14.30 -0.77
CA PRO A 154 -13.50 14.48 -0.85
C PRO A 154 -12.77 13.23 -0.41
N GLN A 155 -11.69 12.89 -1.09
CA GLN A 155 -10.87 11.75 -0.71
C GLN A 155 -10.03 12.05 0.54
N PRO A 156 -9.79 11.05 1.41
CA PRO A 156 -10.06 9.62 1.22
C PRO A 156 -11.53 9.24 1.36
N ASP A 157 -12.11 8.72 0.27
CA ASP A 157 -13.49 8.23 0.25
C ASP A 157 -13.44 6.70 0.31
N ASN A 158 -14.18 6.15 1.25
CA ASN A 158 -14.16 4.76 1.69
C ASN A 158 -14.73 3.75 0.67
N ARG A 159 -14.55 3.99 -0.65
CA ARG A 159 -15.07 3.12 -1.70
C ARG A 159 -14.39 1.75 -1.73
N VAL A 160 -13.20 1.65 -1.15
CA VAL A 160 -12.62 0.40 -0.65
C VAL A 160 -11.80 0.76 0.58
N SER A 161 -12.08 0.13 1.72
CA SER A 161 -11.50 0.42 3.03
C SER A 161 -10.04 0.89 2.98
N TYR A 162 -9.83 2.16 3.33
CA TYR A 162 -8.54 2.71 3.78
C TYR A 162 -7.35 2.66 2.82
N ALA A 163 -7.58 2.81 1.50
CA ALA A 163 -6.49 2.92 0.53
C ALA A 163 -6.79 3.95 -0.57
N PHE A 164 -5.73 4.58 -1.06
CA PHE A 164 -5.75 5.40 -2.27
C PHE A 164 -6.23 4.53 -3.46
N ILE A 165 -7.10 5.06 -4.32
CA ILE A 165 -8.03 4.33 -5.22
C ILE A 165 -7.43 3.16 -6.05
N SER A 166 -7.70 1.90 -5.60
CA SER A 166 -8.45 0.79 -6.25
C SER A 166 -7.84 -0.24 -7.27
N PHE A 167 -8.19 -1.52 -7.05
CA PHE A 167 -8.11 -2.83 -7.77
C PHE A 167 -6.90 -3.31 -8.59
N ARG A 168 -5.96 -2.48 -9.08
CA ARG A 168 -4.82 -2.95 -9.90
C ARG A 168 -3.48 -2.75 -9.21
N ARG A 169 -2.59 -3.75 -9.24
CA ARG A 169 -1.29 -3.69 -8.55
C ARG A 169 -0.29 -2.85 -9.33
N SER A 170 0.34 -1.90 -8.67
CA SER A 170 1.61 -1.32 -9.10
C SER A 170 2.64 -1.65 -8.01
N CYS A 171 3.66 -2.43 -8.34
CA CYS A 171 4.74 -2.74 -7.40
C CYS A 171 6.00 -1.94 -7.76
N TYR A 172 6.83 -1.57 -6.79
CA TYR A 172 8.18 -1.05 -7.02
C TYR A 172 9.22 -1.72 -6.11
#